data_AF-A0A0S3U5C6-F1
#
_entry.id   AF-A0A0S3U5C6-F1
#
_cell.length_a   1.000
_cell.length_b   1.000
_cell.length_c   1.000
_cell.angle_alpha   90.00
_cell.angle_beta   90.00
_cell.angle_gamma   90.00
#
_symmetry.space_group_name_H-M   'P 1'
#
loop_
_entity.id
_entity.type
_entity.pdbx_description
1 polymer ?
#
loop_
_entity_poly.entity_id
_entity_poly.type
_entity_poly.pdbx_seq_one_letter_code
_entity_poly.pdbx_strand_id
1 'polypeptide(L)'
;MNKPLSLSLLASVIASGAIVAIQPAAHAASFSFDAQDVLDGGCTPNSRTFNNVKQFYGGSSCTVNDFFTLTASTSRNGANPALTVKELTKVVKKNTEVFALGIGVDSSNPQNGEATGSQGEIDFDELLHVGFKKLGVVSKLDLNLLYRPGVYADEVFEVALATADGGTKQGTLTVTGQSSAVWSLGGTVINLSPSSQGSGGAYQILNPFGDLKVTGFSLTAVRQFAKDKNGNLLKDKKGNPYYPQSYKNSDFTLSSVEVTKVPEPATLLGLGVVGLAAFTRRRTVKAE
;
A
#
# COMPACT_ATOMS: atom_id res chain seq x y z
N MET A 1 -74.71 4.05 -59.80
CA MET A 1 -75.01 2.63 -59.55
C MET A 1 -73.72 1.89 -59.27
N ASN A 2 -73.78 0.90 -58.37
CA ASN A 2 -72.75 -0.07 -57.95
C ASN A 2 -71.76 0.34 -56.84
N LYS A 3 -72.09 -0.03 -55.60
CA LYS A 3 -71.15 -0.52 -54.57
C LYS A 3 -70.91 -2.02 -54.83
N PRO A 4 -69.75 -2.67 -54.51
CA PRO A 4 -69.38 -2.97 -53.10
C PRO A 4 -67.89 -3.32 -52.75
N LEU A 5 -67.65 -3.59 -51.44
CA LEU A 5 -66.62 -4.45 -50.76
C LEU A 5 -65.12 -4.07 -50.86
N SER A 6 -64.46 -3.60 -49.78
CA SER A 6 -63.85 -4.31 -48.61
C SER A 6 -62.55 -5.08 -48.91
N LEU A 7 -61.43 -4.68 -48.26
CA LEU A 7 -60.48 -5.63 -47.65
C LEU A 7 -59.50 -4.94 -46.68
N SER A 8 -59.40 -5.47 -45.46
CA SER A 8 -58.39 -5.19 -44.45
C SER A 8 -56.98 -5.55 -44.92
N LEU A 9 -55.94 -4.86 -44.43
CA LEU A 9 -54.65 -5.52 -44.20
C LEU A 9 -53.94 -5.00 -42.94
N LEU A 10 -53.46 -5.97 -42.17
CA LEU A 10 -52.77 -5.89 -40.90
C LEU A 10 -51.32 -5.34 -41.02
N ALA A 11 -50.90 -4.71 -39.91
CA ALA A 11 -49.63 -4.85 -39.21
C ALA A 11 -48.29 -4.53 -39.89
N SER A 12 -47.51 -3.66 -39.23
CA SER A 12 -46.26 -4.09 -38.56
C SER A 12 -45.64 -2.94 -37.76
N VAL A 13 -45.82 -2.96 -36.43
CA VAL A 13 -44.98 -2.21 -35.50
C VAL A 13 -43.71 -3.03 -35.31
N ILE A 14 -42.60 -2.59 -35.89
CA ILE A 14 -41.29 -3.17 -35.60
C ILE A 14 -40.83 -2.57 -34.27
N ALA A 15 -41.04 -3.31 -33.18
CA ALA A 15 -40.39 -3.03 -31.92
C ALA A 15 -38.91 -3.44 -32.02
N SER A 16 -38.03 -2.46 -32.26
CA SER A 16 -36.58 -2.65 -32.15
C SER A 16 -36.21 -2.77 -30.67
N GLY A 17 -36.28 -3.98 -30.13
CA GLY A 17 -35.77 -4.30 -28.80
C GLY A 17 -34.24 -4.27 -28.82
N ALA A 18 -33.64 -3.22 -28.26
CA ALA A 18 -32.22 -3.25 -27.90
C ALA A 18 -32.06 -4.21 -26.71
N ILE A 19 -31.48 -5.39 -26.96
CA ILE A 19 -31.04 -6.28 -25.89
C ILE A 19 -29.78 -5.64 -25.29
N VAL A 20 -29.95 -4.86 -24.23
CA VAL A 20 -28.84 -4.48 -23.35
C VAL A 20 -28.44 -5.74 -22.61
N ALA A 21 -27.38 -6.40 -23.08
CA ALA A 21 -26.74 -7.45 -22.31
C ALA A 21 -26.11 -6.79 -21.07
N ILE A 22 -26.82 -6.85 -19.95
CA ILE A 22 -26.28 -6.48 -18.63
C ILE A 22 -25.26 -7.57 -18.29
N GLN A 23 -24.00 -7.38 -18.70
CA GLN A 23 -22.92 -8.17 -18.14
C GLN A 23 -22.79 -7.76 -16.67
N PRO A 24 -22.87 -8.68 -15.71
CA PRO A 24 -22.56 -8.36 -14.33
C PRO A 24 -21.13 -7.83 -14.31
N ALA A 25 -20.93 -6.66 -13.70
CA ALA A 25 -19.59 -6.10 -13.50
C ALA A 25 -18.73 -7.19 -12.86
N ALA A 26 -17.70 -7.64 -13.56
CA ALA A 26 -16.75 -8.59 -13.01
C ALA A 26 -16.21 -8.00 -11.70
N HIS A 27 -16.38 -8.72 -10.59
CA HIS A 27 -15.82 -8.32 -9.30
C HIS A 27 -14.32 -8.07 -9.51
N ALA A 28 -13.87 -6.84 -9.21
CA ALA A 28 -12.47 -6.50 -9.32
C ALA A 28 -11.68 -7.40 -8.37
N ALA A 29 -10.76 -8.22 -8.91
CA ALA A 29 -9.90 -9.05 -8.08
C ALA A 29 -9.04 -8.16 -7.17
N SER A 30 -8.93 -8.51 -5.88
CA SER A 30 -8.01 -7.89 -4.95
C SER A 30 -6.78 -8.78 -4.73
N PHE A 31 -5.64 -8.13 -4.51
CA PHE A 31 -4.38 -8.77 -4.12
C PHE A 31 -3.92 -8.16 -2.82
N SER A 32 -3.43 -8.97 -1.90
CA SER A 32 -2.87 -8.50 -0.65
C SER A 32 -1.64 -9.30 -0.27
N PHE A 33 -0.81 -8.69 0.57
CA PHE A 33 0.17 -9.41 1.36
C PHE A 33 0.32 -8.74 2.72
N ASP A 34 0.81 -9.51 3.69
CA ASP A 34 1.29 -9.00 4.97
C ASP A 34 2.74 -9.40 5.24
N ALA A 35 3.29 -8.95 6.37
CA ALA A 35 4.65 -9.28 6.77
C ALA A 35 4.90 -10.78 7.00
N GLN A 36 3.87 -11.58 7.29
CA GLN A 36 4.01 -13.04 7.40
C GLN A 36 4.22 -13.67 6.02
N ASP A 37 3.52 -13.20 4.98
CA ASP A 37 3.74 -13.66 3.59
C ASP A 37 5.20 -13.44 3.14
N VAL A 38 5.85 -12.37 3.62
CA VAL A 38 7.27 -12.10 3.34
C VAL A 38 8.20 -13.12 3.99
N LEU A 39 7.89 -13.53 5.22
CA LEU A 39 8.62 -14.60 5.92
C LEU A 39 8.41 -15.94 5.22
N ASP A 40 7.16 -16.30 4.94
CA ASP A 40 6.78 -17.57 4.35
C ASP A 40 7.29 -17.71 2.90
N GLY A 41 7.36 -16.59 2.18
CA GLY A 41 7.98 -16.49 0.86
C GLY A 41 9.51 -16.58 0.86
N GLY A 42 10.16 -16.66 2.03
CA GLY A 42 11.61 -16.79 2.16
C GLY A 42 12.39 -15.53 1.80
N CYS A 43 11.75 -14.35 1.81
CA CYS A 43 12.40 -13.08 1.47
C CYS A 43 13.51 -12.70 2.46
N THR A 44 13.36 -13.11 3.72
CA THR A 44 14.27 -12.81 4.83
C THR A 44 14.67 -14.10 5.54
N PRO A 45 15.53 -14.94 4.91
CA PRO A 45 15.81 -16.29 5.39
C PRO A 45 16.69 -16.33 6.65
N ASN A 46 17.42 -15.25 6.92
CA ASN A 46 18.30 -15.16 8.08
C ASN A 46 17.58 -14.46 9.23
N SER A 47 17.97 -14.77 10.47
CA SER A 47 17.43 -14.07 11.65
C SER A 47 18.51 -13.76 12.67
N ARG A 48 18.29 -12.69 13.44
CA ARG A 48 19.09 -12.29 14.60
C ARG A 48 18.14 -11.82 15.70
N THR A 49 18.56 -11.97 16.96
CA THR A 49 17.77 -11.49 18.11
C THR A 49 18.59 -10.46 18.87
N PHE A 50 18.01 -9.29 19.12
CA PHE A 50 18.61 -8.22 19.90
C PHE A 50 17.59 -7.67 20.89
N ASN A 51 17.90 -7.63 22.19
CA ASN A 51 17.00 -7.12 23.23
C ASN A 51 15.55 -7.66 23.19
N ASN A 52 15.37 -8.97 22.95
CA ASN A 52 14.07 -9.64 22.77
C ASN A 52 13.27 -9.25 21.51
N VAL A 53 13.89 -8.50 20.60
CA VAL A 53 13.37 -8.25 19.25
C VAL A 53 14.03 -9.25 18.32
N LYS A 54 13.22 -10.06 17.63
CA LYS A 54 13.71 -10.95 16.59
C LYS A 54 13.58 -10.21 15.26
N GLN A 55 14.67 -10.14 14.53
CA GLN A 55 14.75 -9.47 13.24
C GLN A 55 15.18 -10.49 12.19
N PHE A 56 14.39 -10.61 11.14
CA PHE A 56 14.73 -11.38 9.96
C PHE A 56 15.31 -10.44 8.90
N TYR A 57 16.25 -10.93 8.11
CA TYR A 57 16.89 -10.15 7.05
C TYR A 57 17.22 -11.02 5.83
N GLY A 58 17.24 -10.39 4.66
CA GLY A 58 17.50 -11.06 3.38
C GLY A 58 18.20 -10.19 2.36
N GLY A 59 17.86 -10.40 1.08
CA GLY A 59 18.38 -9.59 -0.01
C GLY A 59 17.75 -8.19 -0.05
N SER A 60 18.21 -7.34 -0.97
CA SER A 60 17.64 -6.02 -1.22
C SER A 60 16.32 -6.07 -2.00
N SER A 61 15.92 -7.22 -2.55
CA SER A 61 14.68 -7.37 -3.31
C SER A 61 14.06 -8.75 -3.11
N CYS A 62 12.73 -8.81 -3.12
CA CYS A 62 11.97 -10.07 -3.05
C CYS A 62 10.64 -9.97 -3.79
N THR A 63 10.14 -11.10 -4.31
CA THR A 63 8.79 -11.20 -4.87
C THR A 63 7.89 -11.95 -3.88
N VAL A 64 6.72 -11.39 -3.58
CA VAL A 64 5.75 -11.94 -2.63
C VAL A 64 4.46 -12.27 -3.39
N ASN A 65 3.95 -13.48 -3.19
CA ASN A 65 2.70 -13.99 -3.78
C ASN A 65 2.61 -13.81 -5.31
N ASP A 66 3.74 -13.88 -6.02
CA ASP A 66 3.89 -13.69 -7.48
C ASP A 66 3.28 -12.40 -8.06
N PHE A 67 2.95 -11.43 -7.20
CA PHE A 67 2.29 -10.18 -7.56
C PHE A 67 3.04 -8.96 -7.06
N PHE A 68 3.57 -9.00 -5.85
CA PHE A 68 4.27 -7.88 -5.23
C PHE A 68 5.78 -8.04 -5.38
N THR A 69 6.50 -6.95 -5.61
CA THR A 69 7.96 -6.91 -5.52
C THR A 69 8.34 -5.88 -4.47
N LEU A 70 9.05 -6.32 -3.45
CA LEU A 70 9.61 -5.46 -2.41
C LEU A 70 11.06 -5.15 -2.77
N THR A 71 11.47 -3.90 -2.64
CA THR A 71 12.87 -3.50 -2.86
C THR A 71 13.31 -2.50 -1.79
N ALA A 72 14.38 -2.84 -1.08
CA ALA A 72 15.06 -1.99 -0.12
C ALA A 72 16.13 -1.14 -0.82
N SER A 73 16.17 0.15 -0.51
CA SER A 73 17.21 1.06 -0.96
C SER A 73 17.55 2.10 0.11
N THR A 74 18.68 2.78 -0.04
CA THR A 74 19.16 3.79 0.93
C THR A 74 20.00 4.85 0.22
N SER A 75 20.02 6.06 0.77
CA SER A 75 20.93 7.14 0.35
C SER A 75 22.28 7.10 1.06
N ARG A 76 22.49 6.18 2.01
CA ARG A 76 23.77 6.01 2.73
C ARG A 76 24.86 5.48 1.78
N ASN A 77 25.92 6.26 1.60
CA ASN A 77 27.06 5.86 0.74
C ASN A 77 27.74 4.59 1.26
N GLY A 78 27.92 3.59 0.38
CA GLY A 78 28.61 2.34 0.71
C GLY A 78 27.79 1.35 1.54
N ALA A 79 26.52 1.64 1.81
CA ALA A 79 25.59 0.71 2.44
C ALA A 79 25.05 -0.31 1.43
N ASN A 80 24.77 -1.52 1.90
CA ASN A 80 24.07 -2.56 1.15
C ASN A 80 22.72 -2.84 1.82
N PRO A 81 21.64 -2.15 1.42
CA PRO A 81 20.35 -2.25 2.10
C PRO A 81 19.75 -3.64 1.94
N ALA A 82 19.19 -4.16 3.02
CA ALA A 82 18.49 -5.44 3.07
C ALA A 82 17.02 -5.23 3.45
N LEU A 83 16.14 -6.06 2.90
CA LEU A 83 14.78 -6.20 3.43
C LEU A 83 14.85 -6.84 4.82
N THR A 84 14.03 -6.34 5.73
CA THR A 84 13.90 -6.88 7.08
C THR A 84 12.45 -7.19 7.40
N VAL A 85 12.25 -8.15 8.31
CA VAL A 85 10.99 -8.30 9.03
C VAL A 85 11.29 -8.22 10.52
N LYS A 86 10.72 -7.24 11.20
CA LYS A 86 10.83 -7.04 12.64
C LYS A 86 9.65 -7.72 13.32
N GLU A 87 9.96 -8.65 14.22
CA GLU A 87 9.00 -9.35 15.05
C GLU A 87 9.01 -8.73 16.45
N LEU A 88 7.89 -8.11 16.81
CA LEU A 88 7.70 -7.59 18.14
C LEU A 88 7.00 -8.62 18.99
N THR A 89 7.64 -8.93 20.11
CA THR A 89 7.13 -9.91 21.05
C THR A 89 6.82 -9.28 22.39
N LYS A 90 5.79 -9.81 23.04
CA LYS A 90 5.40 -9.47 24.41
C LYS A 90 5.44 -10.73 25.25
N VAL A 91 6.05 -10.63 26.43
CA VAL A 91 6.00 -11.73 27.40
C VAL A 91 4.68 -11.66 28.17
N VAL A 92 3.81 -12.64 27.96
CA VAL A 92 2.53 -12.81 28.65
C VAL A 92 2.58 -14.10 29.46
N LYS A 93 2.53 -14.00 30.79
CA LYS A 93 2.49 -15.16 31.71
C LYS A 93 3.55 -16.24 31.42
N LYS A 94 4.80 -15.82 31.15
CA LYS A 94 5.96 -16.66 30.77
C LYS A 94 5.98 -17.20 29.34
N ASN A 95 4.96 -16.91 28.53
CA ASN A 95 4.97 -17.16 27.09
C ASN A 95 5.37 -15.90 26.34
N THR A 96 6.07 -16.06 25.23
CA THR A 96 6.38 -14.98 24.30
C THR A 96 5.35 -15.00 23.19
N GLU A 97 4.55 -13.94 23.08
CA GLU A 97 3.54 -13.77 22.04
C GLU A 97 4.03 -12.75 21.02
N VAL A 98 3.97 -13.08 19.73
CA VAL A 98 4.17 -12.11 18.65
C VAL A 98 2.92 -11.25 18.57
N PHE A 99 3.06 -9.94 18.73
CA PHE A 99 1.93 -9.02 18.65
C PHE A 99 1.99 -8.10 17.43
N ALA A 100 3.13 -8.01 16.76
CA ALA A 100 3.26 -7.31 15.50
C ALA A 100 4.41 -7.85 14.66
N LEU A 101 4.19 -7.87 13.34
CA LEU A 101 5.21 -8.05 12.32
C LEU A 101 5.25 -6.81 11.44
N GLY A 102 6.45 -6.39 11.05
CA GLY A 102 6.64 -5.21 10.22
C GLY A 102 7.83 -5.38 9.28
N ILE A 103 7.62 -5.04 8.02
CA ILE A 103 8.66 -5.03 6.99
C ILE A 103 9.38 -3.69 7.05
N GLY A 104 10.71 -3.72 7.08
CA GLY A 104 11.53 -2.52 7.03
C GLY A 104 12.74 -2.67 6.14
N VAL A 105 13.71 -1.80 6.39
CA VAL A 105 14.99 -1.76 5.68
C VAL A 105 16.10 -1.79 6.73
N ASP A 106 17.20 -2.44 6.41
CA ASP A 106 18.44 -2.30 7.18
C ASP A 106 19.56 -1.94 6.22
N SER A 107 20.05 -0.71 6.35
CA SER A 107 21.19 -0.19 5.61
C SER A 107 22.48 -0.14 6.43
N SER A 108 22.52 -0.78 7.61
CA SER A 108 23.78 -0.99 8.33
C SER A 108 24.74 -1.83 7.49
N ASN A 109 26.02 -1.47 7.44
CA ASN A 109 27.03 -2.35 6.87
C ASN A 109 27.18 -3.56 7.80
N PRO A 110 26.75 -4.78 7.40
CA PRO A 110 26.77 -5.94 8.28
C PRO A 110 28.20 -6.35 8.70
N GLN A 111 29.25 -5.79 8.08
CA GLN A 111 30.64 -6.11 8.42
C GLN A 111 31.06 -5.73 9.85
N ASN A 112 30.32 -4.85 10.54
CA ASN A 112 30.71 -4.39 11.89
C ASN A 112 29.78 -4.86 13.01
N GLY A 113 28.70 -5.59 12.72
CA GLY A 113 27.79 -6.13 13.75
C GLY A 113 27.01 -5.08 14.56
N GLU A 114 27.13 -3.79 14.24
CA GLU A 114 26.32 -2.73 14.85
C GLU A 114 25.01 -2.59 14.07
N ALA A 115 23.91 -3.08 14.66
CA ALA A 115 22.58 -2.74 14.19
C ALA A 115 22.45 -1.21 14.18
N THR A 116 22.02 -0.62 13.06
CA THR A 116 21.59 0.78 13.06
C THR A 116 20.43 0.94 14.04
N GLY A 117 20.32 2.14 14.60
CA GLY A 117 19.45 2.39 15.75
C GLY A 117 17.95 2.07 15.52
N SER A 118 17.48 2.01 14.28
CA SER A 118 16.11 1.63 13.88
C SER A 118 15.84 0.11 13.92
N GLN A 119 16.85 -0.73 14.14
CA GLN A 119 16.66 -2.17 14.37
C GLN A 119 15.80 -2.89 13.31
N GLY A 120 15.86 -2.46 12.04
CA GLY A 120 15.07 -3.00 10.94
C GLY A 120 13.70 -2.36 10.71
N GLU A 121 13.45 -1.18 11.29
CA GLU A 121 12.44 -0.22 10.83
C GLU A 121 12.97 0.61 9.63
N ILE A 122 12.10 1.30 8.91
CA ILE A 122 12.43 2.16 7.76
C ILE A 122 12.85 3.55 8.29
N ASP A 123 14.13 3.91 8.14
CA ASP A 123 14.65 5.24 8.48
C ASP A 123 14.37 6.32 7.40
N PHE A 124 14.65 7.59 7.72
CA PHE A 124 14.47 8.74 6.82
C PHE A 124 15.44 8.78 5.62
N ASP A 125 16.50 7.99 5.65
CA ASP A 125 17.46 7.83 4.57
C ASP A 125 17.38 6.44 3.91
N GLU A 126 16.34 5.68 4.25
CA GLU A 126 15.98 4.39 3.70
C GLU A 126 14.64 4.49 2.95
N LEU A 127 14.44 3.59 2.00
CA LEU A 127 13.29 3.59 1.13
C LEU A 127 12.89 2.15 0.82
N LEU A 128 11.66 1.80 1.21
CA LEU A 128 11.02 0.54 0.84
C LEU A 128 10.10 0.79 -0.36
N HIS A 129 10.44 0.21 -1.51
CA HIS A 129 9.58 0.18 -2.68
C HIS A 129 8.69 -1.06 -2.68
N VAL A 130 7.42 -0.86 -3.01
CA VAL A 130 6.42 -1.91 -3.22
C VAL A 130 5.90 -1.80 -4.64
N GLY A 131 6.38 -2.67 -5.53
CA GLY A 131 5.94 -2.78 -6.91
C GLY A 131 4.84 -3.82 -7.09
N PHE A 132 4.00 -3.63 -8.09
CA PHE A 132 2.89 -4.50 -8.47
C PHE A 132 3.13 -5.03 -9.89
N LYS A 133 2.85 -6.31 -10.10
CA LYS A 133 2.92 -6.94 -11.42
C LYS A 133 1.94 -6.34 -12.44
N LYS A 134 0.85 -5.72 -11.96
CA LYS A 134 -0.18 -5.08 -12.78
C LYS A 134 -0.63 -3.76 -12.16
N LEU A 135 -1.15 -2.88 -13.01
CA LEU A 135 -1.79 -1.63 -12.59
C LEU A 135 -2.93 -1.91 -11.59
N GLY A 136 -2.91 -1.22 -10.46
CA GLY A 136 -3.88 -1.39 -9.40
C GLY A 136 -4.16 -0.08 -8.65
N VAL A 137 -5.19 -0.12 -7.80
CA VAL A 137 -5.52 0.95 -6.86
C VAL A 137 -5.22 0.43 -5.46
N VAL A 138 -4.39 1.14 -4.70
CA VAL A 138 -4.09 0.78 -3.31
C VAL A 138 -5.33 1.07 -2.46
N SER A 139 -6.02 0.03 -2.03
CA SER A 139 -7.25 0.14 -1.23
C SER A 139 -6.95 0.23 0.28
N LYS A 140 -5.79 -0.30 0.71
CA LYS A 140 -5.42 -0.38 2.11
C LYS A 140 -3.90 -0.37 2.28
N LEU A 141 -3.43 0.35 3.29
CA LEU A 141 -2.03 0.37 3.71
C LEU A 141 -1.96 0.35 5.24
N ASP A 142 -1.38 -0.69 5.81
CA ASP A 142 -1.19 -0.82 7.26
C ASP A 142 0.26 -0.55 7.62
N LEU A 143 0.48 0.46 8.46
CA LEU A 143 1.79 0.81 8.99
C LEU A 143 1.79 0.58 10.50
N ASN A 144 2.91 0.13 11.04
CA ASN A 144 3.10 -0.06 12.48
C ASN A 144 4.43 0.52 12.93
N LEU A 145 4.66 0.43 14.23
CA LEU A 145 5.84 1.00 14.88
C LEU A 145 5.93 2.51 14.76
N LEU A 146 4.78 3.21 14.76
CA LEU A 146 4.76 4.67 14.79
C LEU A 146 4.70 5.22 16.23
N TYR A 147 5.78 5.80 16.69
CA TYR A 147 5.99 6.34 18.03
C TYR A 147 5.59 7.83 18.14
N ARG A 148 5.54 8.28 19.40
CA ARG A 148 5.30 9.66 19.80
C ARG A 148 6.40 10.08 20.77
N PRO A 149 6.61 11.38 20.99
CA PRO A 149 7.63 11.84 21.92
C PRO A 149 7.48 11.19 23.30
N GLY A 150 8.58 10.64 23.82
CA GLY A 150 8.67 9.95 25.10
C GLY A 150 8.34 8.46 25.06
N VAL A 151 7.87 7.91 23.94
CA VAL A 151 7.71 6.45 23.78
C VAL A 151 9.00 5.89 23.18
N TYR A 152 9.57 4.86 23.82
CA TYR A 152 10.80 4.19 23.35
C TYR A 152 12.02 5.12 23.11
N ALA A 153 12.06 6.26 23.82
CA ALA A 153 13.06 7.32 23.71
C ALA A 153 12.93 8.26 22.50
N ASP A 154 11.82 8.19 21.77
CA ASP A 154 11.51 9.14 20.70
C ASP A 154 11.39 10.56 21.20
N GLU A 155 11.84 11.50 20.38
CA GLU A 155 11.81 12.93 20.66
C GLU A 155 10.87 13.69 19.71
N VAL A 156 10.25 12.99 18.76
CA VAL A 156 9.33 13.54 17.75
C VAL A 156 8.07 12.69 17.61
N PHE A 157 7.04 13.26 16.97
CA PHE A 157 5.96 12.44 16.43
C PHE A 157 6.42 11.86 15.12
N GLU A 158 6.28 10.56 14.97
CA GLU A 158 6.74 9.91 13.76
C GLU A 158 5.84 10.18 12.58
N VAL A 159 6.49 10.30 11.42
CA VAL A 159 5.85 10.64 10.16
C VAL A 159 6.34 9.68 9.09
N ALA A 160 5.43 8.85 8.60
CA ALA A 160 5.65 7.99 7.44
C ALA A 160 5.19 8.69 6.17
N LEU A 161 6.04 8.77 5.15
CA LEU A 161 5.71 9.28 3.82
C LEU A 161 5.50 8.11 2.87
N ALA A 162 4.33 8.06 2.23
CA ALA A 162 4.07 7.20 1.09
C ALA A 162 4.02 8.02 -0.20
N THR A 163 4.78 7.57 -1.21
CA THR A 163 4.84 8.19 -2.52
C THR A 163 4.36 7.20 -3.56
N ALA A 164 3.25 7.49 -4.22
CA ALA A 164 2.78 6.73 -5.36
C ALA A 164 3.77 6.85 -6.52
N ASP A 165 3.91 5.79 -7.34
CA ASP A 165 4.92 5.70 -8.41
C ASP A 165 5.12 6.99 -9.20
N GLY A 166 6.40 7.29 -9.48
CA GLY A 166 6.83 8.47 -10.24
C GLY A 166 6.66 9.80 -9.51
N GLY A 167 6.33 9.79 -8.20
CA GLY A 167 6.12 11.01 -7.43
C GLY A 167 4.79 11.71 -7.73
N THR A 168 3.87 11.02 -8.41
CA THR A 168 2.61 11.59 -8.91
C THR A 168 1.66 12.03 -7.79
N LYS A 169 1.74 11.38 -6.62
CA LYS A 169 1.00 11.75 -5.42
C LYS A 169 1.76 11.32 -4.18
N GLN A 170 1.74 12.15 -3.15
CA GLN A 170 2.43 11.91 -1.88
C GLN A 170 1.48 12.16 -0.72
N GLY A 171 1.53 11.29 0.28
CA GLY A 171 0.81 11.51 1.53
C GLY A 171 1.64 11.08 2.71
N THR A 172 1.50 11.80 3.82
CA THR A 172 2.08 11.44 5.11
C THR A 172 1.05 10.94 6.09
N LEU A 173 1.40 9.90 6.85
CA LEU A 173 0.74 9.50 8.07
C LEU A 173 1.49 10.11 9.24
N THR A 174 0.82 10.91 10.05
CA THR A 174 1.41 11.56 11.23
C THR A 174 0.67 11.11 12.47
N VAL A 175 1.40 10.56 13.45
CA VAL A 175 0.86 10.31 14.79
C VAL A 175 0.54 11.65 15.45
N THR A 176 -0.68 11.82 15.95
CA THR A 176 -1.12 13.06 16.61
C THR A 176 -1.42 12.88 18.10
N GLY A 177 -1.43 11.63 18.57
CA GLY A 177 -1.70 11.29 19.96
C GLY A 177 -1.49 9.80 20.21
N GLN A 178 -1.86 9.35 21.40
CA GLN A 178 -1.70 7.93 21.78
C GLN A 178 -2.52 6.99 20.89
N SER A 179 -3.69 7.41 20.43
CA SER A 179 -4.63 6.58 19.69
C SER A 179 -5.12 7.23 18.40
N SER A 180 -4.42 8.25 17.91
CA SER A 180 -4.84 9.05 16.76
C SER A 180 -3.68 9.35 15.84
N ALA A 181 -3.96 9.28 14.54
CA ALA A 181 -3.07 9.67 13.47
C ALA A 181 -3.88 10.31 12.34
N VAL A 182 -3.22 11.11 11.51
CA VAL A 182 -3.83 11.84 10.40
C VAL A 182 -3.12 11.49 9.10
N TRP A 183 -3.90 11.21 8.05
CA TRP A 183 -3.42 11.06 6.69
C TRP A 183 -3.59 12.39 5.93
N SER A 184 -2.48 12.94 5.42
CA SER A 184 -2.45 14.28 4.82
C SER A 184 -3.32 14.49 3.57
N LEU A 185 -3.63 13.42 2.82
CA LEU A 185 -4.47 13.50 1.62
C LEU A 185 -5.97 13.47 1.93
N GLY A 186 -6.35 13.44 3.22
CA GLY A 186 -7.70 13.20 3.67
C GLY A 186 -8.11 11.72 3.53
N GLY A 187 -9.20 11.35 4.19
CA GLY A 187 -9.70 9.96 4.20
C GLY A 187 -9.81 9.38 5.60
N THR A 188 -9.82 8.06 5.69
CA THR A 188 -10.04 7.32 6.94
C THR A 188 -8.75 6.66 7.40
N VAL A 189 -8.34 6.99 8.62
CA VAL A 189 -7.28 6.31 9.36
C VAL A 189 -7.90 5.55 10.52
N ILE A 190 -7.66 4.25 10.59
CA ILE A 190 -8.12 3.38 11.68
C ILE A 190 -6.93 3.07 12.58
N ASN A 191 -7.11 3.29 13.87
CA ASN A 191 -6.15 2.85 14.87
C ASN A 191 -6.31 1.35 15.12
N LEU A 192 -5.29 0.57 14.77
CA LEU A 192 -5.20 -0.87 15.03
C LEU A 192 -4.61 -1.14 16.42
N SER A 193 -3.61 -0.34 16.84
CA SER A 193 -3.06 -0.37 18.18
C SER A 193 -2.47 1.00 18.59
N PRO A 194 -2.60 1.40 19.88
CA PRO A 194 -2.15 2.71 20.33
C PRO A 194 -0.62 2.81 20.47
N SER A 195 -0.08 3.99 20.16
CA SER A 195 1.31 4.40 20.46
C SER A 195 1.45 4.69 21.96
N SER A 196 1.80 3.66 22.73
CA SER A 196 1.78 3.64 24.20
C SER A 196 3.14 3.25 24.76
N GLN A 197 3.32 3.35 26.07
CA GLN A 197 4.63 3.08 26.67
C GLN A 197 5.13 1.68 26.31
N GLY A 198 6.25 1.60 25.59
CA GLY A 198 6.87 0.35 25.14
C GLY A 198 6.25 -0.28 23.89
N SER A 199 5.35 0.42 23.19
CA SER A 199 4.78 -0.05 21.92
C SER A 199 4.54 1.12 20.96
N GLY A 200 5.08 1.02 19.75
CA GLY A 200 4.67 1.90 18.66
C GLY A 200 3.20 1.67 18.31
N GLY A 201 2.58 2.66 17.68
CA GLY A 201 1.21 2.58 17.20
C GLY A 201 1.13 1.85 15.86
N ALA A 202 -0.02 1.23 15.60
CA ALA A 202 -0.36 0.63 14.32
C ALA A 202 -1.62 1.26 13.76
N TYR A 203 -1.58 1.61 12.48
CA TYR A 203 -2.62 2.37 11.81
C TYR A 203 -2.86 1.83 10.41
N GLN A 204 -4.13 1.76 10.04
CA GLN A 204 -4.59 1.43 8.70
C GLN A 204 -5.07 2.67 7.98
N ILE A 205 -4.60 2.87 6.76
CA ILE A 205 -5.02 3.96 5.88
C ILE A 205 -5.89 3.34 4.79
N LEU A 206 -7.15 3.76 4.71
CA LEU A 206 -8.07 3.32 3.65
C LEU A 206 -7.95 4.23 2.43
N ASN A 207 -7.81 3.62 1.26
CA ASN A 207 -7.65 4.28 -0.04
C ASN A 207 -6.60 5.41 -0.01
N PRO A 208 -5.34 5.15 0.41
CA PRO A 208 -4.33 6.18 0.68
C PRO A 208 -4.10 7.15 -0.48
N PHE A 209 -4.30 6.70 -1.71
CA PHE A 209 -4.12 7.52 -2.91
C PHE A 209 -5.43 7.86 -3.65
N GLY A 210 -6.59 7.49 -3.10
CA GLY A 210 -7.89 7.54 -3.79
C GLY A 210 -7.93 6.56 -4.98
N ASP A 211 -8.59 6.95 -6.08
CA ASP A 211 -8.69 6.13 -7.31
C ASP A 211 -7.43 6.15 -8.20
N LEU A 212 -6.29 6.60 -7.66
CA LEU A 212 -5.06 6.67 -8.42
C LEU A 212 -4.59 5.26 -8.78
N LYS A 213 -4.46 5.03 -10.09
CA LYS A 213 -3.95 3.78 -10.65
C LYS A 213 -2.44 3.84 -10.68
N VAL A 214 -1.79 2.91 -10.00
CA VAL A 214 -0.32 2.85 -9.89
C VAL A 214 0.20 1.44 -10.14
N THR A 215 1.49 1.35 -10.45
CA THR A 215 2.24 0.09 -10.51
C THR A 215 2.99 -0.19 -9.21
N GLY A 216 2.78 0.61 -8.17
CA GLY A 216 3.55 0.57 -6.95
C GLY A 216 3.55 1.90 -6.19
N PHE A 217 4.31 1.91 -5.10
CA PHE A 217 4.59 3.07 -4.27
C PHE A 217 5.89 2.85 -3.49
N SER A 218 6.36 3.89 -2.80
CA SER A 218 7.49 3.82 -1.89
C SER A 218 7.17 4.42 -0.54
N LEU A 219 7.85 3.91 0.49
CA LEU A 219 7.74 4.32 1.88
C LEU A 219 9.10 4.79 2.41
N THR A 220 9.12 5.93 3.08
CA THR A 220 10.29 6.47 3.78
C THR A 220 9.83 7.30 4.97
N ALA A 221 10.69 7.45 5.98
CA ALA A 221 10.36 8.29 7.14
C ALA A 221 10.68 9.76 6.88
N VAL A 222 9.88 10.67 7.43
CA VAL A 222 10.13 12.11 7.30
C VAL A 222 10.86 12.61 8.52
N ARG A 223 12.13 12.95 8.35
CA ARG A 223 12.95 13.52 9.42
C ARG A 223 12.30 14.77 10.03
N GLN A 224 12.09 14.75 11.34
CA GLN A 224 11.46 15.83 12.10
C GLN A 224 12.46 16.59 12.98
N PHE A 225 12.17 17.87 13.22
CA PHE A 225 12.81 18.62 14.30
C PHE A 225 12.13 18.33 15.63
N ALA A 226 12.91 18.18 16.69
CA ALA A 226 12.36 18.03 18.04
C ALA A 226 11.76 19.35 18.53
N LYS A 227 10.67 19.25 19.29
CA LYS A 227 9.93 20.37 19.85
C LYS A 227 9.77 20.21 21.36
N ASP A 228 9.71 21.32 22.07
CA ASP A 228 9.31 21.33 23.48
C ASP A 228 7.80 21.06 23.62
N LYS A 229 7.34 20.93 24.88
CA LYS A 229 5.92 20.74 25.20
C LYS A 229 4.98 21.86 24.73
N ASN A 230 5.52 23.03 24.39
CA ASN A 230 4.77 24.17 23.90
C ASN A 230 4.82 24.27 22.36
N GLY A 231 5.50 23.32 21.68
CA GLY A 231 5.65 23.30 20.23
C GLY A 231 6.82 24.12 19.68
N ASN A 232 7.67 24.71 20.54
CA ASN A 232 8.84 25.46 20.08
C ASN A 232 9.96 24.50 19.66
N LEU A 233 10.69 24.84 18.59
CA LEU A 233 11.84 24.06 18.15
C LEU A 233 12.91 24.02 19.24
N LEU A 234 13.36 22.81 19.57
CA LEU A 234 14.56 22.62 20.38
C LEU A 234 15.78 23.05 19.59
N LYS A 235 16.81 23.52 20.30
CA LYS A 235 18.08 23.96 19.71
C LYS A 235 19.23 23.05 20.14
N ASP A 236 20.17 22.82 19.23
CA ASP A 236 21.41 22.12 19.53
C ASP A 236 22.37 23.01 20.34
N LYS A 237 23.55 22.47 20.70
CA LYS A 237 24.59 23.21 21.44
C LYS A 237 25.12 24.46 20.70
N LYS A 238 24.84 24.60 19.40
CA LYS A 238 25.25 25.72 18.55
C LYS A 238 24.08 26.69 18.28
N GLY A 239 22.90 26.43 18.84
CA GLY A 239 21.71 27.26 18.66
C GLY A 239 20.89 26.98 17.39
N ASN A 240 21.23 25.95 16.61
CA ASN A 240 20.47 25.56 15.41
C ASN A 240 19.29 24.65 15.78
N PRO A 241 18.23 24.57 14.96
CA PRO A 241 17.16 23.58 15.15
C PRO A 241 17.71 22.16 15.31
N TYR A 242 17.30 21.50 16.39
CA TYR A 242 17.81 20.20 16.78
C TYR A 242 17.08 19.07 16.06
N TYR A 243 17.85 18.21 15.42
CA TYR A 243 17.40 16.93 14.89
C TYR A 243 17.85 15.80 15.82
N PRO A 244 16.91 15.01 16.36
CA PRO A 244 17.24 13.77 17.05
C PRO A 244 18.06 12.83 16.17
N GLN A 245 18.85 11.98 16.83
CA GLN A 245 19.51 10.84 16.19
C GLN A 245 18.45 9.89 15.60
N SER A 246 18.83 9.09 14.59
CA SER A 246 17.90 8.29 13.76
C SER A 246 16.81 7.57 14.57
N TYR A 247 17.21 6.73 15.53
CA TYR A 247 16.32 5.91 16.39
C TYR A 247 15.46 6.68 17.39
N LYS A 248 15.59 8.01 17.43
CA LYS A 248 14.73 8.90 18.21
C LYS A 248 13.95 9.86 17.32
N ASN A 249 14.17 9.72 16.02
CA ASN A 249 13.47 10.41 14.97
C ASN A 249 12.49 9.43 14.32
N SER A 250 11.86 9.82 13.22
CA SER A 250 10.91 8.94 12.55
C SER A 250 11.55 7.68 11.99
N ASP A 251 11.07 6.54 12.44
CA ASP A 251 11.13 5.23 11.82
C ASP A 251 9.70 4.60 11.82
N PHE A 252 9.51 3.49 11.12
CA PHE A 252 8.25 2.71 11.12
C PHE A 252 8.43 1.42 10.32
N THR A 253 7.42 0.56 10.29
CA THR A 253 7.40 -0.60 9.38
C THR A 253 6.10 -0.72 8.62
N LEU A 254 6.15 -1.47 7.51
CA LEU A 254 4.98 -1.86 6.72
C LEU A 254 4.43 -3.20 7.21
N SER A 255 3.17 -3.25 7.64
CA SER A 255 2.53 -4.50 8.08
C SER A 255 1.77 -5.20 6.97
N SER A 256 0.97 -4.48 6.19
CA SER A 256 0.13 -5.08 5.14
C SER A 256 -0.21 -4.09 4.03
N VAL A 257 -0.51 -4.63 2.85
CA VAL A 257 -0.96 -3.87 1.67
C VAL A 257 -2.12 -4.61 1.02
N GLU A 258 -3.10 -3.86 0.54
CA GLU A 258 -4.15 -4.38 -0.35
C GLU A 258 -4.28 -3.50 -1.60
N VAL A 259 -4.40 -4.17 -2.75
CA VAL A 259 -4.50 -3.56 -4.06
C VAL A 259 -5.70 -4.15 -4.79
N THR A 260 -6.61 -3.29 -5.23
CA THR A 260 -7.71 -3.69 -6.12
C THR A 260 -7.25 -3.60 -7.57
N LYS A 261 -7.41 -4.68 -8.33
CA LYS A 261 -7.08 -4.71 -9.76
C LYS A 261 -8.01 -3.76 -10.52
N VAL A 262 -7.45 -2.97 -11.42
CA VAL A 262 -8.24 -2.24 -12.41
C VAL A 262 -8.71 -3.22 -13.49
N PRO A 263 -10.03 -3.37 -13.74
CA PRO A 263 -10.51 -4.16 -14.86
C PRO A 263 -9.88 -3.68 -16.16
N GLU A 264 -9.25 -4.59 -16.89
CA GLU A 264 -8.81 -4.31 -18.26
C GLU A 264 -10.09 -4.08 -19.08
N PRO A 265 -10.20 -2.99 -19.87
CA PRO A 265 -11.37 -2.78 -20.70
C PRO A 265 -11.48 -3.98 -21.64
N ALA A 266 -12.46 -4.85 -21.39
CA ALA A 266 -12.78 -5.97 -22.25
C ALA A 266 -13.06 -5.37 -23.62
N THR A 267 -12.21 -5.71 -24.58
CA THR A 267 -12.21 -5.12 -25.90
C THR A 267 -13.61 -5.28 -26.49
N LEU A 268 -14.32 -4.16 -26.62
CA LEU A 268 -15.67 -4.00 -27.19
C LEU A 268 -15.69 -4.31 -28.71
N LEU A 269 -14.77 -5.16 -29.19
CA LEU A 269 -14.64 -5.60 -30.58
C LEU A 269 -15.67 -6.69 -30.97
N GLY A 270 -16.38 -7.28 -30.00
CA GLY A 270 -17.34 -8.35 -30.27
C GLY A 270 -18.70 -7.89 -30.82
N LEU A 271 -19.13 -6.66 -30.53
CA LEU A 271 -20.48 -6.19 -30.91
C LEU A 271 -20.54 -5.58 -32.33
N GLY A 272 -19.41 -5.15 -32.89
CA GLY A 272 -19.36 -4.63 -34.26
C GLY A 272 -19.47 -5.72 -35.34
N VAL A 273 -18.94 -6.93 -35.07
CA VAL A 273 -18.82 -7.99 -36.10
C VAL A 273 -20.13 -8.77 -36.27
N VAL A 274 -20.92 -8.96 -35.21
CA VAL A 274 -22.23 -9.64 -35.32
C VAL A 274 -23.27 -8.74 -36.01
N GLY A 275 -23.21 -7.43 -35.79
CA GLY A 275 -24.06 -6.46 -36.47
C GLY A 275 -23.85 -6.43 -37.99
N LEU A 276 -22.60 -6.52 -38.46
CA LEU A 276 -22.27 -6.54 -39.89
C LEU A 276 -22.58 -7.87 -40.59
N ALA A 277 -22.52 -9.00 -39.88
CA ALA A 277 -22.88 -10.31 -40.45
C ALA A 277 -24.41 -10.48 -40.64
N ALA A 278 -25.24 -9.80 -39.83
CA ALA A 278 -26.70 -9.83 -39.99
C ALA A 278 -27.20 -8.97 -41.17
N PHE A 279 -26.46 -7.93 -41.56
CA PHE A 279 -26.84 -7.04 -42.67
C PHE A 279 -26.45 -7.56 -44.06
N THR A 280 -25.50 -8.48 -44.18
CA THR A 280 -25.06 -9.03 -45.48
C THR A 280 -25.87 -10.24 -45.95
N ARG A 281 -26.78 -10.80 -45.14
CA ARG A 281 -27.55 -12.01 -45.51
C ARG A 281 -28.93 -11.76 -46.11
N ARG A 282 -29.32 -10.51 -46.39
CA ARG A 282 -30.56 -10.16 -47.12
C ARG A 282 -30.26 -9.54 -48.48
N ARG A 283 -29.95 -10.37 -49.49
CA ARG A 283 -30.35 -10.14 -50.90
C ARG A 283 -29.86 -11.30 -51.76
N THR A 284 -30.73 -12.29 -51.97
CA THR A 284 -30.90 -12.97 -53.26
C THR A 284 -32.21 -13.76 -53.23
N VAL A 285 -33.27 -13.16 -53.77
CA VAL A 285 -34.34 -13.91 -54.44
C VAL A 285 -34.51 -13.22 -55.79
N LYS A 286 -34.04 -13.87 -56.86
CA LYS A 286 -34.48 -13.56 -58.22
C LYS A 286 -35.53 -14.61 -58.59
N ALA A 287 -36.68 -14.10 -59.01
CA ALA A 287 -37.72 -14.83 -59.69
C ALA A 287 -37.33 -15.02 -61.16
N GLU A 288 -37.44 -16.26 -61.65
CA GLU A 288 -38.12 -16.67 -62.90
C GLU A 288 -38.21 -18.20 -62.92
#